data_AF-A0A8D2KGK3-F1
#
_entry.id   AF-A0A8D2KGK3-F1
#
_cell.length_a   1.000
_cell.length_b   1.000
_cell.length_c   1.000
_cell.angle_alpha   90.00
_cell.angle_beta   90.00
_cell.angle_gamma   90.00
#
_symmetry.space_group_name_H-M   'P 1'
#
loop_
_entity.id
_entity.type
_entity.pdbx_description
1 polymer ?
#
loop_
_entity_poly.entity_id
_entity_poly.type
_entity_poly.pdbx_seq_one_letter_code
_entity_poly.pdbx_strand_id
1 'polypeptide(L)'
;MDNAGKEREAVQLMAEAEKRVKASHSFLRGLFGGNTRIEEACEMYTRAANMFKMAKNWSAAGNAFCQAAKLHMQLQSKHDSATSFVDAGNAYKKADPQGEVYNYL
;
A
#
# COMPACT_ATOMS: atom_id res chain seq x y z
N MET A 1 -13.89 -18.64 -5.11
CA MET A 1 -13.05 -17.64 -4.42
C MET A 1 -13.40 -16.29 -5.03
N ASP A 2 -14.16 -15.47 -4.29
CA ASP A 2 -14.74 -14.24 -4.83
C ASP A 2 -13.72 -13.10 -4.80
N ASN A 3 -12.92 -13.00 -5.86
CA ASN A 3 -11.89 -11.95 -5.98
C ASN A 3 -12.49 -10.55 -5.90
N ALA A 4 -13.67 -10.35 -6.49
CA ALA A 4 -14.39 -9.07 -6.45
C ALA A 4 -14.78 -8.63 -5.04
N GLY A 5 -15.06 -9.57 -4.12
CA GLY A 5 -15.34 -9.26 -2.72
C GLY A 5 -14.08 -8.75 -2.01
N LYS A 6 -12.96 -9.44 -2.23
CA LYS A 6 -11.66 -9.07 -1.65
C LYS A 6 -11.13 -7.75 -2.17
N GLU A 7 -11.31 -7.45 -3.46
CA GLU A 7 -10.93 -6.16 -4.03
C GLU A 7 -11.75 -5.02 -3.44
N ARG A 8 -13.07 -5.20 -3.27
CA ARG A 8 -13.92 -4.19 -2.65
C ARG A 8 -13.51 -3.92 -1.20
N GLU A 9 -13.24 -4.95 -0.42
CA GLU A 9 -12.75 -4.83 0.95
C GLU A 9 -11.38 -4.13 1.00
N ALA A 10 -10.47 -4.49 0.09
CA ALA A 10 -9.16 -3.83 -0.03
C ALA A 10 -9.28 -2.34 -0.37
N VAL A 11 -10.17 -1.97 -1.30
CA VAL A 11 -10.44 -0.56 -1.64
C VAL A 11 -11.02 0.20 -0.43
N GLN A 12 -11.90 -0.43 0.33
CA GLN A 12 -12.45 0.17 1.56
C GLN A 12 -11.36 0.41 2.61
N LEU A 13 -10.48 -0.59 2.83
CA LEU A 13 -9.33 -0.45 3.72
C LEU A 13 -8.40 0.69 3.30
N MET A 14 -8.12 0.82 2.00
CA MET A 14 -7.32 1.95 1.48
C MET A 14 -7.99 3.29 1.76
N ALA A 15 -9.30 3.41 1.52
CA ALA A 15 -10.03 4.65 1.77
C ALA A 15 -10.05 5.00 3.27
N GLU A 16 -10.14 3.99 4.14
CA GLU A 16 -10.09 4.18 5.59
C GLU A 16 -8.69 4.59 6.07
N ALA A 17 -7.65 3.97 5.52
CA ALA A 17 -6.26 4.32 5.76
C ALA A 17 -5.98 5.78 5.34
N GLU A 18 -6.43 6.20 4.16
CA GLU A 18 -6.27 7.57 3.68
C GLU A 18 -6.97 8.59 4.59
N LYS A 19 -8.19 8.27 5.05
CA LYS A 19 -8.91 9.11 6.02
C LYS A 19 -8.12 9.24 7.33
N ARG A 20 -7.52 8.15 7.84
CA ARG A 20 -6.67 8.20 9.03
C ARG A 20 -5.46 9.10 8.82
N VAL A 21 -4.74 8.96 7.71
CA VAL A 21 -3.59 9.82 7.37
C VAL A 21 -3.98 11.30 7.31
N LYS A 22 -5.09 11.62 6.63
CA LYS A 22 -5.60 13.00 6.54
C LYS A 22 -6.00 13.55 7.92
N ALA A 23 -6.65 12.74 8.75
CA ALA A 23 -6.99 13.12 10.12
C ALA A 23 -5.74 13.33 11.00
N SER A 24 -4.64 12.60 10.75
CA SER A 24 -3.35 12.84 11.39
C SER A 24 -2.77 14.20 11.00
N HIS A 25 -2.80 14.56 9.72
CA HIS A 25 -2.34 15.86 9.24
C HIS A 25 -3.15 17.04 9.80
N SER A 26 -4.48 16.91 9.94
CA SER A 26 -5.31 17.97 10.53
C SER A 26 -5.11 18.13 12.05
N PHE A 27 -4.80 17.05 12.76
CA PHE A 27 -4.59 17.09 14.22
C PHE A 27 -3.15 17.48 14.60
N LEU A 28 -2.18 17.23 13.72
CA LEU A 28 -0.75 17.56 13.91
C LEU A 28 -0.42 19.07 13.95
N ARG A 29 -1.41 19.97 13.89
CA ARG A 29 -1.22 21.37 14.31
C ARG A 29 -1.09 21.51 15.84
N GLY A 30 -1.42 20.48 16.61
CA GLY A 30 -1.19 20.42 18.06
C GLY A 30 -0.30 19.23 18.44
N LEU A 31 0.96 19.51 18.76
CA LEU A 31 1.88 18.73 19.61
C LEU A 31 1.64 17.19 19.73
N PHE A 32 2.57 16.38 19.18
CA PHE A 32 2.97 15.08 19.75
C PHE A 32 2.01 13.86 19.69
N GLY A 33 1.10 13.73 18.70
CA GLY A 33 0.20 12.56 18.62
C GLY A 33 -0.05 11.91 17.24
N GLY A 34 0.69 12.31 16.19
CA GLY A 34 0.37 11.91 14.81
C GLY A 34 0.93 10.56 14.34
N ASN A 35 1.99 10.05 14.95
CA ASN A 35 2.72 8.89 14.41
C ASN A 35 1.91 7.58 14.47
N THR A 36 1.21 7.31 15.58
CA THR A 36 0.43 6.07 15.75
C THR A 36 -0.66 5.91 14.70
N ARG A 37 -1.33 7.00 14.30
CA ARG A 37 -2.34 6.98 13.24
C ARG A 37 -1.75 6.74 11.85
N ILE A 38 -0.51 7.19 11.62
CA ILE A 38 0.21 6.93 10.36
C ILE A 38 0.67 5.46 10.32
N GLU A 39 1.13 4.91 11.45
CA GLU A 39 1.45 3.48 11.60
C GLU A 39 0.23 2.59 11.31
N GLU A 40 -0.92 2.88 11.94
CA GLU A 40 -2.17 2.15 11.68
C GLU A 40 -2.58 2.21 10.20
N ALA A 41 -2.48 3.38 9.58
CA ALA A 41 -2.78 3.52 8.16
C ALA A 41 -1.82 2.70 7.28
N CYS A 42 -0.56 2.60 7.69
CA CYS A 42 0.42 1.81 6.97
C CYS A 42 0.09 0.30 6.99
N GLU A 43 -0.28 -0.23 8.15
CA GLU A 43 -0.74 -1.61 8.28
C GLU A 43 -2.00 -1.89 7.44
N MET A 44 -2.93 -0.93 7.39
CA MET A 44 -4.14 -1.03 6.57
C MET A 44 -3.82 -1.08 5.08
N TYR A 45 -2.90 -0.24 4.60
CA TYR A 45 -2.44 -0.30 3.20
C TYR A 45 -1.76 -1.63 2.88
N THR A 46 -0.90 -2.14 3.77
CA THR A 46 -0.25 -3.44 3.60
C THR A 46 -1.26 -4.59 3.58
N ARG A 47 -2.28 -4.55 4.44
CA ARG A 47 -3.37 -5.53 4.43
C ARG A 47 -4.15 -5.47 3.12
N ALA A 48 -4.55 -4.27 2.67
CA ALA A 48 -5.22 -4.08 1.39
C ALA A 48 -4.37 -4.60 0.21
N ALA A 49 -3.06 -4.32 0.21
CA ALA A 49 -2.14 -4.80 -0.80
C ALA A 49 -2.09 -6.33 -0.88
N ASN A 50 -2.07 -7.01 0.27
CA ASN A 50 -2.13 -8.47 0.33
C ASN A 50 -3.46 -9.02 -0.20
N MET A 51 -4.58 -8.35 0.06
CA MET A 51 -5.88 -8.73 -0.50
C MET A 51 -5.92 -8.56 -2.02
N PHE A 52 -5.35 -7.48 -2.56
CA PHE A 52 -5.20 -7.30 -4.01
C PHE A 52 -4.30 -8.38 -4.63
N LYS A 53 -3.20 -8.77 -3.95
CA LYS A 53 -2.36 -9.92 -4.38
C LYS A 53 -3.18 -11.22 -4.46
N MET A 54 -4.02 -11.49 -3.47
CA MET A 54 -4.91 -12.67 -3.48
C MET A 54 -5.94 -12.61 -4.61
N ALA A 55 -6.43 -11.41 -4.94
CA ALA A 55 -7.34 -11.20 -6.06
C ALA A 55 -6.64 -11.24 -7.43
N LYS A 56 -5.31 -11.40 -7.47
CA LYS A 56 -4.44 -11.31 -8.66
C LYS A 56 -4.44 -9.91 -9.31
N ASN A 57 -4.88 -8.89 -8.58
CA ASN A 57 -4.81 -7.50 -9.03
C ASN A 57 -3.48 -6.89 -8.58
N TRP A 58 -2.43 -7.24 -9.31
CA TRP A 58 -1.06 -6.86 -8.98
C TRP A 58 -0.82 -5.34 -9.12
N SER A 59 -1.51 -4.68 -10.06
CA SER A 59 -1.44 -3.21 -10.21
C SER A 59 -1.96 -2.48 -8.98
N ALA A 60 -3.13 -2.88 -8.47
CA ALA A 60 -3.71 -2.28 -7.26
C ALA A 60 -2.88 -2.60 -6.01
N ALA A 61 -2.34 -3.83 -5.91
CA ALA A 61 -1.43 -4.21 -4.84
C ALA A 61 -0.17 -3.33 -4.82
N GLY A 62 0.44 -3.09 -5.98
CA GLY A 62 1.61 -2.21 -6.10
C GLY A 62 1.31 -0.79 -5.64
N ASN A 63 0.15 -0.25 -6.02
CA ASN A 63 -0.25 1.10 -5.59
C ASN A 63 -0.46 1.16 -4.07
N ALA A 64 -1.11 0.17 -3.48
CA ALA A 64 -1.29 0.09 -2.03
C ALA A 64 0.05 0.00 -1.28
N PHE A 65 0.99 -0.82 -1.73
CA PHE A 65 2.35 -0.86 -1.16
C PHE A 65 3.10 0.45 -1.32
N CYS A 66 2.95 1.15 -2.45
CA CYS A 66 3.53 2.49 -2.62
C CYS A 66 2.97 3.50 -1.60
N GLN A 67 1.68 3.44 -1.28
CA GLN A 67 1.10 4.29 -0.25
C GLN A 67 1.66 3.95 1.14
N ALA A 68 1.73 2.67 1.50
CA ALA A 68 2.36 2.21 2.74
C ALA A 68 3.82 2.70 2.83
N ALA A 69 4.61 2.50 1.77
CA ALA A 69 6.01 2.90 1.73
C ALA A 69 6.21 4.41 1.96
N LYS A 70 5.35 5.26 1.39
CA LYS A 70 5.35 6.72 1.60
C LYS A 70 5.07 7.07 3.06
N LEU A 71 4.13 6.40 3.71
CA LEU A 71 3.85 6.60 5.13
C LEU A 71 5.02 6.18 6.01
N HIS A 72 5.65 5.04 5.72
CA HIS A 72 6.87 4.62 6.40
C HIS A 72 8.01 5.65 6.26
N MET A 73 8.13 6.36 5.12
CA MET A 73 9.08 7.47 5.00
C MET A 73 8.74 8.63 5.94
N GLN A 74 7.46 8.97 6.09
CA GLN A 74 7.01 10.03 7.01
C GLN A 74 7.31 9.67 8.47
N LEU A 75 7.21 8.38 8.82
CA LEU A 75 7.56 7.85 10.14
C LEU A 75 9.08 7.73 10.37
N GLN A 76 9.90 8.07 9.36
CA GLN A 76 11.35 7.84 9.34
C GLN A 76 11.78 6.35 9.42
N SER A 77 10.84 5.42 9.20
CA SER A 77 11.10 3.98 9.10
C SER A 77 11.65 3.62 7.71
N LYS A 78 12.90 4.01 7.45
CA LYS A 78 13.56 3.85 6.13
C LYS A 78 13.66 2.39 5.68
N HIS A 79 13.88 1.46 6.61
CA HIS A 79 13.98 0.03 6.31
C HIS A 79 12.64 -0.54 5.80
N ASP A 80 11.55 -0.27 6.53
CA ASP A 80 10.22 -0.75 6.15
C ASP A 80 9.71 -0.12 4.86
N SER A 81 10.04 1.17 4.66
CA SER A 81 9.76 1.88 3.41
C SER A 81 10.45 1.22 2.21
N ALA A 82 11.74 0.89 2.34
CA ALA A 82 12.49 0.24 1.27
C ALA A 82 11.89 -1.14 0.91
N THR A 83 11.59 -1.96 1.92
CA THR A 83 10.93 -3.26 1.72
C THR A 83 9.59 -3.09 1.00
N SER A 84 8.77 -2.14 1.45
CA SER A 84 7.46 -1.86 0.83
C SER A 84 7.58 -1.40 -0.63
N PHE A 85 8.59 -0.60 -0.96
CA PHE A 85 8.85 -0.20 -2.36
C PHE A 85 9.32 -1.36 -3.22
N VAL A 86 10.12 -2.28 -2.68
CA VAL A 86 10.52 -3.50 -3.40
C VAL A 86 9.30 -4.38 -3.66
N ASP A 87 8.42 -4.55 -2.67
CA ASP A 87 7.17 -5.30 -2.83
C ASP A 87 6.23 -4.66 -3.86
N ALA A 88 6.13 -3.33 -3.87
CA ALA A 88 5.40 -2.60 -4.89
C ALA A 88 5.97 -2.84 -6.29
N GLY A 89 7.30 -2.73 -6.45
CA GLY A 89 7.99 -2.99 -7.71
C GLY A 89 7.79 -4.42 -8.21
N ASN A 90 7.88 -5.41 -7.32
CA ASN A 90 7.62 -6.81 -7.62
C ASN A 90 6.15 -7.03 -8.05
N ALA A 91 5.21 -6.35 -7.40
CA ALA A 91 3.80 -6.40 -7.78
C ALA A 91 3.58 -5.80 -9.18
N TYR A 92 4.12 -4.61 -9.47
CA TYR A 92 4.00 -4.01 -10.81
C TYR A 92 4.65 -4.86 -11.89
N LYS A 93 5.84 -5.43 -11.63
CA LYS A 93 6.50 -6.36 -12.56
C LYS A 93 5.60 -7.56 -12.88
N LYS A 94 4.85 -8.06 -11.90
CA LYS A 94 3.92 -9.17 -12.08
C LYS A 94 2.60 -8.77 -12.73
N ALA A 95 2.22 -7.50 -12.61
CA ALA A 95 1.04 -6.93 -13.25
C ALA A 95 1.21 -6.79 -14.76
N ASP A 96 2.44 -6.56 -15.22
CA ASP A 96 2.80 -6.47 -16.63
C ASP A 96 3.71 -7.64 -17.04
N PRO A 97 3.14 -8.85 -17.24
CA PRO A 97 3.91 -10.00 -17.72
C PRO A 97 4.36 -9.85 -19.19
N GLN A 98 3.96 -8.80 -19.91
CA GLN A 98 4.25 -8.65 -21.33
C GLN A 98 5.73 -8.26 -21.59
N GLY A 99 6.38 -7.59 -20.64
CA GLY A 99 7.77 -7.12 -20.80
C GLY A 99 8.84 -8.22 -20.78
N GLU A 100 8.56 -9.41 -20.24
CA GLU A 100 9.53 -10.52 -20.19
C GLU A 100 9.49 -11.40 -21.44
N VAL A 101 8.40 -11.38 -22.22
CA VAL A 101 8.23 -12.25 -23.40
C VAL A 101 9.02 -11.73 -24.62
N TYR A 102 9.40 -10.44 -24.64
CA TYR A 102 10.10 -9.82 -25.78
C TYR A 102 11.65 -9.88 -25.69
N ASN A 103 12.24 -10.44 -24.64
CA ASN A 103 13.70 -10.58 -24.52
C ASN A 103 14.24 -11.94 -25.01
N TYR A 104 13.40 -12.76 -25.63
CA TYR A 104 13.75 -14.08 -26.16
C TYR A 104 13.53 -14.24 -27.68
N LEU A 105 13.36 -13.13 -28.41
CA LEU A 105 13.31 -13.07 -29.88
C LEU A 105 14.37 -12.10 -30.38
#